data_AF-A0A954ZVG0-F1
#
_entry.id   AF-A0A954ZVG0-F1
#
_cell.length_a   1.000
_cell.length_b   1.000
_cell.length_c   1.000
_cell.angle_alpha   90.00
_cell.angle_beta   90.00
_cell.angle_gamma   90.00
#
_symmetry.space_group_name_H-M   'P 1'
#
loop_
_entity.id
_entity.type
_entity.pdbx_description
1 polymer ?
#
loop_
_entity_poly.entity_id
_entity_poly.type
_entity_poly.pdbx_seq_one_letter_code
_entity_poly.pdbx_strand_id
1 'polypeptide(L)'
;MNAATKPIRRPSLAKSERRTNPDPYKWQALGMAAVFTLTLPAIIGVIVVLQPEPGATRSHGGSTWVTSAGGPLGPIGAAVSAGNLGQATYASSCAVCHGPAAEGVKGLGKPLRNSAFVQSQSNDELFRLVVEGRPISDPLNTTGALMPPRGAQGLSDDKIRAVVAYMKSIQDETEPHASMAAWQLKPSEDGSGATPTVAGIELTTHPGYELFVSSCAACHGQGGQGLEGLGLPLTTSGFVRGKSDQELVNFINTGRPMWDPNNTTGIDMPPKGGNPAITDDQLLEIIGYLRALQESAISE
;
A
#
# COMPACT_ATOMS: atom_id res chain seq x y z
N MET A 1 -55.11 28.17 -50.52
CA MET A 1 -53.72 28.51 -50.88
C MET A 1 -52.83 27.82 -49.87
N ASN A 2 -52.42 26.58 -50.17
CA ASN A 2 -51.71 25.68 -49.25
C ASN A 2 -50.24 25.58 -49.71
N ALA A 3 -49.31 26.03 -48.87
CA ALA A 3 -47.88 25.82 -49.08
C ALA A 3 -47.44 24.57 -48.31
N ALA A 4 -47.26 23.48 -49.06
CA ALA A 4 -46.68 22.23 -48.57
C ALA A 4 -45.16 22.35 -48.47
N THR A 5 -44.62 22.28 -47.26
CA THR A 5 -43.17 22.22 -47.01
C THR A 5 -42.64 20.81 -47.27
N LYS A 6 -41.67 20.72 -48.19
CA LYS A 6 -41.01 19.52 -48.71
C LYS A 6 -40.13 18.85 -47.62
N PRO A 7 -40.07 17.50 -47.53
CA PRO A 7 -39.22 16.82 -46.56
C PRO A 7 -37.75 16.80 -46.99
N ILE A 8 -36.85 17.09 -46.06
CA ILE A 8 -35.40 17.05 -46.23
C ILE A 8 -34.93 15.59 -46.20
N ARG A 9 -34.42 15.06 -47.32
CA ARG A 9 -33.76 13.74 -47.38
C ARG A 9 -32.35 13.84 -46.79
N ARG A 10 -32.03 12.97 -45.83
CA ARG A 10 -30.65 12.72 -45.39
C ARG A 10 -29.92 11.85 -46.41
N PRO A 11 -28.63 12.12 -46.73
CA PRO A 11 -27.86 11.26 -47.60
C PRO A 11 -27.54 9.92 -46.90
N SER A 12 -27.71 8.83 -47.65
CA SER A 12 -27.35 7.46 -47.26
C SER A 12 -25.83 7.34 -47.18
N LEU A 13 -25.29 7.06 -45.99
CA LEU A 13 -23.88 6.70 -45.83
C LEU A 13 -23.61 5.36 -46.50
N ALA A 14 -22.78 5.41 -47.54
CA ALA A 14 -22.27 4.25 -48.22
C ALA A 14 -21.47 3.35 -47.26
N LYS A 15 -21.65 2.05 -47.43
CA LYS A 15 -20.99 0.96 -46.72
C LYS A 15 -19.49 0.95 -47.08
N SER A 16 -18.69 1.80 -46.44
CA SER A 16 -17.23 1.77 -46.57
C SER A 16 -16.66 0.59 -45.79
N GLU A 17 -15.74 -0.13 -46.42
CA GLU A 17 -15.19 -1.41 -45.99
C GLU A 17 -14.69 -1.44 -44.55
N ARG A 18 -15.11 -2.47 -43.81
CA ARG A 18 -14.41 -2.96 -42.63
C ARG A 18 -13.03 -3.46 -43.08
N ARG A 19 -12.01 -2.60 -43.00
CA ARG A 19 -10.62 -3.03 -42.99
C ARG A 19 -10.37 -3.76 -41.67
N THR A 20 -10.22 -5.08 -41.74
CA THR A 20 -9.71 -5.88 -40.63
C THR A 20 -8.30 -5.39 -40.32
N ASN A 21 -8.11 -4.79 -39.15
CA ASN A 21 -6.78 -4.48 -38.62
C ASN A 21 -6.10 -5.80 -38.26
N PRO A 22 -5.03 -6.24 -38.96
CA PRO A 22 -4.31 -7.43 -38.56
C PRO A 22 -3.52 -7.12 -37.29
N ASP A 23 -3.77 -7.91 -36.26
CA ASP A 23 -3.11 -7.84 -34.95
C ASP A 23 -1.57 -7.80 -35.10
N PRO A 24 -0.90 -6.71 -34.68
CA PRO A 24 0.54 -6.51 -34.89
C PRO A 24 1.43 -7.43 -34.02
N TYR A 25 0.85 -8.23 -33.12
CA TYR A 25 1.61 -9.06 -32.18
C TYR A 25 1.69 -10.55 -32.56
N LYS A 26 1.03 -11.00 -33.64
CA LYS A 26 1.03 -12.42 -34.05
C LYS A 26 2.37 -12.97 -34.53
N TRP A 27 3.30 -12.11 -34.96
CA TRP A 27 4.60 -12.56 -35.49
C TRP A 27 5.73 -12.64 -34.45
N GLN A 28 5.53 -12.11 -33.23
CA GLN A 28 6.55 -12.15 -32.18
C GLN A 28 6.58 -13.49 -31.40
N ALA A 29 5.51 -14.29 -31.47
CA ALA A 29 5.43 -15.59 -30.81
C ALA A 29 6.25 -16.69 -31.52
N LEU A 30 6.48 -16.59 -32.83
CA LEU A 30 7.26 -17.58 -33.59
C LEU A 30 8.78 -17.31 -33.55
N GLY A 31 9.21 -16.06 -33.32
CA GLY A 31 10.63 -15.71 -33.21
C GLY A 31 11.27 -16.11 -31.88
N MET A 32 10.52 -16.05 -30.78
CA MET A 32 11.04 -16.31 -29.42
C MET A 32 11.26 -17.81 -29.12
N ALA A 33 10.57 -18.72 -29.82
CA ALA A 33 10.73 -20.17 -29.63
C ALA A 33 12.01 -20.73 -30.29
N ALA A 34 12.57 -20.05 -31.29
CA ALA A 34 13.76 -20.53 -32.02
C ALA A 34 15.10 -20.18 -31.35
N VAL A 35 15.14 -19.15 -30.48
CA VAL A 35 16.38 -18.70 -29.82
C VAL A 35 16.70 -19.53 -28.55
N PHE A 36 15.68 -20.06 -27.87
CA PHE A 36 15.84 -20.81 -26.62
C PHE A 36 16.26 -22.29 -26.79
N THR A 37 16.09 -22.88 -27.97
CA THR A 37 16.41 -24.31 -28.21
C THR A 37 17.83 -24.55 -28.71
N LEU A 38 18.54 -23.52 -29.21
CA LEU A 38 19.87 -23.66 -29.81
C LEU A 38 21.03 -23.12 -28.97
N THR A 39 20.79 -22.36 -27.89
CA THR A 39 21.87 -21.73 -27.09
C THR A 39 22.08 -22.35 -25.70
N LEU A 40 21.08 -23.04 -25.13
CA LEU A 40 21.22 -23.72 -23.83
C LEU A 40 22.20 -24.91 -23.80
N PRO A 41 22.38 -25.73 -24.86
CA PRO A 41 23.29 -26.89 -24.78
C PRO A 41 24.78 -26.49 -24.73
N ALA A 42 25.14 -25.30 -25.24
CA ALA A 42 26.53 -24.84 -25.31
C ALA A 42 27.05 -24.32 -23.96
N ILE A 43 26.18 -23.81 -23.08
CA ILE A 43 26.59 -23.24 -21.78
C ILE A 43 26.75 -24.35 -20.73
N ILE A 44 25.93 -25.41 -20.78
CA ILE A 44 26.02 -26.54 -19.84
C ILE A 44 27.29 -27.38 -20.06
N GLY A 45 27.76 -27.50 -21.31
CA GLY A 45 28.99 -28.25 -21.63
C GLY A 45 30.28 -27.64 -21.08
N VAL A 46 30.32 -26.31 -20.85
CA VAL A 46 31.50 -25.61 -20.34
C VAL A 46 31.63 -25.73 -18.80
N ILE A 47 30.51 -25.91 -18.09
CA ILE A 47 30.50 -26.00 -16.61
C ILE A 47 30.96 -27.38 -16.12
N VAL A 48 30.77 -28.44 -16.91
CA VAL A 48 31.13 -29.83 -16.51
C VAL A 48 32.65 -30.11 -16.63
N VAL A 49 33.41 -29.34 -17.41
CA VAL A 49 34.85 -29.60 -17.66
C VAL A 49 35.77 -28.97 -16.60
N LEU A 50 35.27 -28.10 -15.71
CA LEU A 50 36.08 -27.33 -14.75
C LEU A 50 35.88 -27.67 -13.27
N GLN A 51 35.19 -28.76 -12.93
CA GLN A 51 35.04 -29.17 -11.52
C GLN A 51 36.15 -30.16 -11.11
N PRO A 52 36.93 -29.89 -10.06
CA PRO A 52 37.88 -30.85 -9.50
C PRO A 52 37.16 -31.99 -8.77
N GLU A 53 37.66 -33.21 -8.94
CA GLU A 53 37.13 -34.46 -8.37
C GLU A 53 36.86 -34.38 -6.85
N PRO A 54 35.74 -34.94 -6.33
CA PRO A 54 35.50 -35.04 -4.91
C PRO A 54 36.31 -36.18 -4.29
N GLY A 55 37.44 -35.82 -3.67
CA GLY A 55 38.22 -36.70 -2.82
C GLY A 55 37.43 -37.13 -1.57
N ALA A 56 37.12 -38.42 -1.51
CA ALA A 56 36.98 -39.30 -0.35
C ALA A 56 36.48 -38.72 0.98
N THR A 57 35.28 -39.17 1.37
CA THR A 57 34.79 -39.12 2.75
C THR A 57 35.62 -40.01 3.68
N ARG A 58 35.97 -39.49 4.87
CA ARG A 58 36.25 -40.32 6.05
C ARG A 58 35.53 -39.72 7.25
N SER A 59 34.74 -40.55 7.92
CA SER A 59 33.95 -40.25 9.10
C SER A 59 34.72 -40.54 10.41
N HIS A 60 34.15 -40.01 11.49
CA HIS A 60 34.26 -40.37 12.92
C HIS A 60 35.01 -39.39 13.84
N GLY A 61 34.22 -38.79 14.74
CA GLY A 61 34.52 -38.78 16.18
C GLY A 61 35.31 -37.58 16.70
N GLY A 62 34.69 -36.79 17.58
CA GLY A 62 35.43 -35.90 18.48
C GLY A 62 34.71 -34.60 18.83
N SER A 63 33.87 -34.65 19.86
CA SER A 63 33.49 -33.48 20.64
C SER A 63 34.74 -32.74 21.14
N THR A 64 34.93 -31.48 20.72
CA THR A 64 35.75 -30.53 21.44
C THR A 64 35.04 -29.18 21.47
N TRP A 65 34.67 -28.79 22.69
CA TRP A 65 34.27 -27.43 23.00
C TRP A 65 35.50 -26.54 22.86
N VAL A 66 35.54 -25.67 21.87
CA VAL A 66 36.54 -24.59 21.84
C VAL A 66 35.93 -23.39 22.56
N THR A 67 36.46 -23.15 23.76
CA THR A 67 36.39 -21.87 24.46
C THR A 67 37.10 -20.81 23.62
N SER A 68 36.32 -19.96 22.95
CA SER A 68 36.85 -18.72 22.38
C SER A 68 37.10 -17.70 23.48
N ALA A 69 38.36 -17.59 23.88
CA ALA A 69 38.88 -16.50 24.69
C ALA A 69 38.86 -15.18 23.89
N GLY A 70 38.55 -14.10 24.60
CA GLY A 70 38.32 -12.76 24.05
C GLY A 70 39.53 -12.12 23.36
N GLY A 71 39.21 -11.36 22.31
CA GLY A 71 40.00 -10.28 21.74
C GLY A 71 39.06 -9.09 21.47
N PRO A 72 39.56 -7.84 21.48
CA PRO A 72 38.73 -6.65 21.60
C PRO A 72 37.89 -6.42 20.34
N LEU A 73 36.58 -6.28 20.55
CA LEU A 73 35.61 -5.93 19.52
C LEU A 73 35.82 -4.46 19.10
N GLY A 74 36.49 -4.25 17.97
CA GLY A 74 36.36 -3.02 17.20
C GLY A 74 34.96 -2.92 16.56
N PRO A 75 34.47 -1.71 16.21
CA PRO A 75 33.06 -1.49 15.92
C PRO A 75 32.72 -1.93 14.49
N ILE A 76 32.44 -3.22 14.31
CA ILE A 76 31.78 -3.77 13.12
C ILE A 76 30.28 -4.04 13.35
N GLY A 77 29.77 -3.72 14.55
CA GLY A 77 28.39 -4.02 14.97
C GLY A 77 27.33 -2.94 14.70
N ALA A 78 27.71 -1.70 14.36
CA ALA A 78 26.74 -0.60 14.25
C ALA A 78 25.96 -0.62 12.92
N ALA A 79 26.63 -0.86 11.79
CA ALA A 79 26.00 -0.82 10.47
C ALA A 79 25.13 -2.06 10.18
N VAL A 80 25.57 -3.25 10.62
CA VAL A 80 24.82 -4.50 10.44
C VAL A 80 23.62 -4.58 11.39
N SER A 81 23.70 -3.93 12.57
CA SER A 81 22.57 -3.80 13.50
C SER A 81 21.54 -2.77 13.01
N ALA A 82 21.98 -1.63 12.48
CA ALA A 82 21.09 -0.58 11.98
C ALA A 82 20.31 -1.02 10.72
N GLY A 83 20.95 -1.73 9.78
CA GLY A 83 20.28 -2.24 8.58
C GLY A 83 19.17 -3.24 8.91
N ASN A 84 19.47 -4.20 9.79
CA ASN A 84 18.49 -5.20 10.24
C ASN A 84 17.38 -4.60 11.11
N LEU A 85 17.72 -3.66 12.01
CA LEU A 85 16.73 -2.98 12.85
C LEU A 85 15.81 -2.08 12.02
N GLY A 86 16.36 -1.35 11.06
CA GLY A 86 15.61 -0.46 10.18
C GLY A 86 14.63 -1.24 9.31
N GLN A 87 15.09 -2.32 8.67
CA GLN A 87 14.24 -3.21 7.88
C GLN A 87 13.15 -3.87 8.73
N ALA A 88 13.49 -4.38 9.92
CA ALA A 88 12.51 -4.99 10.82
C ALA A 88 11.46 -3.98 11.30
N THR A 89 11.88 -2.76 11.65
CA THR A 89 10.98 -1.67 12.06
C THR A 89 10.07 -1.26 10.90
N TYR A 90 10.62 -1.15 9.69
CA TYR A 90 9.83 -0.87 8.49
C TYR A 90 8.76 -1.93 8.25
N ALA A 91 9.15 -3.21 8.28
CA ALA A 91 8.25 -4.33 8.04
C ALA A 91 7.10 -4.38 9.04
N SER A 92 7.34 -4.05 10.31
CA SER A 92 6.31 -4.11 11.35
C SER A 92 5.43 -2.86 11.44
N SER A 93 5.93 -1.69 11.01
CA SER A 93 5.29 -0.39 11.33
C SER A 93 4.93 0.46 10.12
N CYS A 94 5.57 0.24 8.98
CA CYS A 94 5.43 1.09 7.80
C CYS A 94 4.85 0.33 6.60
N ALA A 95 5.22 -0.95 6.46
CA ALA A 95 4.88 -1.77 5.31
C ALA A 95 3.37 -1.95 5.09
N VAL A 96 2.55 -1.87 6.14
CA VAL A 96 1.08 -1.95 6.01
C VAL A 96 0.54 -0.86 5.10
N CYS A 97 1.06 0.36 5.19
CA CYS A 97 0.60 1.50 4.39
C CYS A 97 1.48 1.74 3.17
N HIS A 98 2.79 1.50 3.29
CA HIS A 98 3.77 1.81 2.24
C HIS A 98 4.17 0.60 1.40
N GLY A 99 3.59 -0.59 1.65
CA GLY A 99 3.89 -1.82 0.95
C GLY A 99 5.10 -2.57 1.52
N PRO A 100 5.13 -3.92 1.44
CA PRO A 100 6.22 -4.76 1.97
C PRO A 100 7.57 -4.49 1.31
N ALA A 101 7.58 -4.10 0.03
CA ALA A 101 8.78 -3.69 -0.69
C ALA A 101 8.98 -2.17 -0.69
N ALA A 102 8.14 -1.40 0.01
CA ALA A 102 8.11 0.07 -0.03
C ALA A 102 7.67 0.67 -1.37
N GLU A 103 6.87 -0.09 -2.12
CA GLU A 103 6.28 0.22 -3.42
C GLU A 103 5.05 1.15 -3.35
N GLY A 104 4.55 1.42 -2.14
CA GLY A 104 3.34 2.21 -1.91
C GLY A 104 2.06 1.39 -2.04
N VAL A 105 1.01 1.86 -1.38
CA VAL A 105 -0.34 1.28 -1.50
C VAL A 105 -1.29 2.40 -1.88
N LYS A 106 -2.02 2.22 -2.98
CA LYS A 106 -2.95 3.22 -3.51
C LYS A 106 -3.98 3.60 -2.43
N GLY A 107 -4.07 4.89 -2.12
CA GLY A 107 -5.00 5.42 -1.11
C GLY A 107 -4.51 5.31 0.35
N LEU A 108 -3.29 4.80 0.58
CA LEU A 108 -2.65 4.76 1.90
C LEU A 108 -1.31 5.48 1.91
N GLY A 109 -0.22 4.77 1.62
CA GLY A 109 1.14 5.30 1.66
C GLY A 109 1.73 5.48 0.27
N LYS A 110 2.49 6.56 0.09
CA LYS A 110 3.31 6.77 -1.12
C LYS A 110 4.40 5.71 -1.23
N PRO A 111 4.88 5.38 -2.45
CA PRO A 111 6.11 4.63 -2.63
C PRO A 111 7.27 5.33 -1.93
N LEU A 112 8.03 4.56 -1.15
CA LEU A 112 9.26 5.03 -0.51
C LEU A 112 10.49 4.48 -1.21
N ARG A 113 10.41 3.32 -1.90
CA ARG A 113 11.47 2.81 -2.78
C ARG A 113 11.57 3.66 -4.03
N ASN A 114 12.81 3.93 -4.45
CA ASN A 114 13.14 4.77 -5.61
C ASN A 114 12.38 6.11 -5.58
N SER A 115 12.12 6.66 -4.41
CA SER A 115 11.30 7.85 -4.25
C SER A 115 12.17 9.09 -4.38
N ALA A 116 11.83 9.98 -5.33
CA ALA A 116 12.53 11.26 -5.47
C ALA A 116 12.43 12.11 -4.18
N PHE A 117 11.33 11.95 -3.43
CA PHE A 117 11.19 12.56 -2.11
C PHE A 117 12.23 12.04 -1.14
N VAL A 118 12.28 10.73 -0.92
CA VAL A 118 13.21 10.10 0.04
C VAL A 118 14.65 10.42 -0.33
N GLN A 119 14.98 10.48 -1.61
CA GLN A 119 16.33 10.80 -2.09
C GLN A 119 16.70 12.27 -1.83
N SER A 120 15.79 13.21 -2.10
CA SER A 120 16.05 14.66 -1.98
C SER A 120 16.09 15.20 -0.54
N GLN A 121 15.39 14.58 0.40
CA GLN A 121 15.35 15.04 1.80
C GLN A 121 16.61 14.60 2.57
N SER A 122 17.06 15.41 3.53
CA SER A 122 18.06 14.99 4.50
C SER A 122 17.52 13.93 5.48
N ASN A 123 18.41 13.20 6.15
CA ASN A 123 17.99 12.21 7.15
C ASN A 123 17.24 12.86 8.33
N ASP A 124 17.61 14.08 8.72
CA ASP A 124 16.94 14.79 9.81
C ASP A 124 15.54 15.27 9.40
N GLU A 125 15.36 15.72 8.16
CA GLU A 125 14.02 16.07 7.64
C GLU A 125 13.11 14.85 7.57
N LEU A 126 13.61 13.72 7.07
CA LEU A 126 12.85 12.47 7.07
C LEU A 126 12.53 11.99 8.49
N PHE A 127 13.50 12.09 9.41
CA PHE A 127 13.28 11.75 10.81
C PHE A 127 12.15 12.59 11.40
N ARG A 128 12.20 13.92 11.25
CA ARG A 128 11.14 14.82 11.77
C ARG A 128 9.79 14.52 11.17
N LEU A 129 9.72 14.30 9.86
CA LEU A 129 8.47 13.92 9.18
C LEU A 129 7.88 12.62 9.77
N VAL A 130 8.72 11.62 10.06
CA VAL A 130 8.24 10.37 10.67
C VAL A 130 7.85 10.57 12.13
N VAL A 131 8.56 11.45 12.87
CA VAL A 131 8.20 11.79 14.26
C VAL A 131 6.84 12.48 14.34
N GLU A 132 6.67 13.51 13.53
CA GLU A 132 5.49 14.40 13.54
C GLU A 132 4.30 13.76 12.80
N GLY A 133 4.58 12.89 11.81
CA GLY A 133 3.58 12.37 10.89
C GLY A 133 3.16 13.44 9.87
N ARG A 134 2.06 13.17 9.17
CA ARG A 134 1.42 14.12 8.26
C ARG A 134 -0.10 14.00 8.38
N PRO A 135 -0.79 14.98 8.99
CA PRO A 135 -2.25 14.95 9.12
C PRO A 135 -2.95 15.10 7.77
N ILE A 136 -4.25 14.78 7.72
CA ILE A 136 -5.06 14.95 6.50
C ILE A 136 -5.17 16.42 6.10
N SER A 137 -5.25 17.31 7.09
CA SER A 137 -5.34 18.75 6.88
C SER A 137 -4.06 19.40 6.36
N ASP A 138 -2.94 18.67 6.29
CA ASP A 138 -1.69 19.20 5.76
C ASP A 138 -1.80 19.43 4.25
N PRO A 139 -1.55 20.65 3.74
CA PRO A 139 -1.64 20.95 2.30
C PRO A 139 -0.73 20.10 1.40
N LEU A 140 0.34 19.52 1.96
CA LEU A 140 1.26 18.64 1.24
C LEU A 140 0.87 17.16 1.36
N ASN A 141 -0.21 16.84 2.09
CA ASN A 141 -0.79 15.50 2.11
C ASN A 141 -1.56 15.24 0.81
N THR A 142 -0.88 14.60 -0.13
CA THR A 142 -1.46 14.24 -1.44
C THR A 142 -2.00 12.81 -1.49
N THR A 143 -1.99 12.06 -0.38
CA THR A 143 -2.64 10.74 -0.33
C THR A 143 -4.07 10.83 0.19
N GLY A 144 -4.42 11.91 0.91
CA GLY A 144 -5.67 12.01 1.66
C GLY A 144 -5.68 11.13 2.92
N ALA A 145 -4.69 10.27 3.11
CA ALA A 145 -4.58 9.41 4.27
C ALA A 145 -3.68 10.05 5.35
N LEU A 146 -4.06 9.90 6.61
CA LEU A 146 -3.22 10.27 7.74
C LEU A 146 -1.94 9.44 7.71
N MET A 147 -0.77 10.09 7.68
CA MET A 147 0.48 9.45 8.07
C MET A 147 0.64 9.65 9.58
N PRO A 148 0.50 8.59 10.39
CA PRO A 148 0.48 8.74 11.84
C PRO A 148 1.86 9.13 12.38
N PRO A 149 1.92 9.94 13.46
CA PRO A 149 3.17 10.24 14.13
C PRO A 149 3.82 8.94 14.62
N ARG A 150 5.13 8.82 14.42
CA ARG A 150 5.97 7.71 14.87
C ARG A 150 5.45 6.33 14.41
N GLY A 151 4.82 6.26 13.23
CA GLY A 151 4.33 5.02 12.62
C GLY A 151 3.18 4.35 13.39
N ALA A 152 2.34 5.13 14.09
CA ALA A 152 1.22 4.70 14.93
C ALA A 152 1.57 3.82 16.15
N GLN A 153 2.81 3.35 16.26
CA GLN A 153 3.26 2.44 17.32
C GLN A 153 4.11 3.13 18.40
N GLY A 154 4.23 4.47 18.34
CA GLY A 154 5.05 5.21 19.30
C GLY A 154 6.52 4.78 19.28
N LEU A 155 7.07 4.50 18.08
CA LEU A 155 8.44 4.02 17.92
C LEU A 155 9.46 4.92 18.62
N SER A 156 10.57 4.41 19.15
CA SER A 156 11.62 5.26 19.76
C SER A 156 12.45 6.01 18.70
N ASP A 157 13.20 7.04 19.10
CA ASP A 157 14.01 7.83 18.16
C ASP A 157 15.03 6.94 17.43
N ASP A 158 15.63 5.98 18.14
CA ASP A 158 16.58 5.03 17.55
C ASP A 158 15.94 4.18 16.45
N LYS A 159 14.69 3.71 16.67
CA LYS A 159 13.94 2.95 15.67
C LYS A 159 13.60 3.80 14.45
N ILE A 160 13.26 5.08 14.66
CA ILE A 160 12.98 5.99 13.54
C ILE A 160 14.27 6.32 12.77
N ARG A 161 15.39 6.57 13.45
CA ARG A 161 16.68 6.76 12.75
C ARG A 161 17.08 5.52 11.95
N ALA A 162 16.86 4.32 12.49
CA ALA A 162 17.11 3.08 11.79
C ALA A 162 16.20 2.92 10.55
N VAL A 163 14.90 3.25 10.65
CA VAL A 163 13.98 3.18 9.51
C VAL A 163 14.33 4.20 8.41
N VAL A 164 14.76 5.41 8.79
CA VAL A 164 15.23 6.42 7.83
C VAL A 164 16.48 5.92 7.09
N ALA A 165 17.44 5.32 7.80
CA ALA A 165 18.62 4.73 7.19
C ALA A 165 18.25 3.58 6.23
N TYR A 166 17.29 2.73 6.61
CA TYR A 166 16.77 1.69 5.74
C TYR A 166 16.10 2.27 4.49
N MET A 167 15.23 3.27 4.63
CA MET A 167 14.57 3.96 3.52
C MET A 167 15.59 4.54 2.54
N LYS A 168 16.68 5.15 3.03
CA LYS A 168 17.79 5.63 2.20
C LYS A 168 18.53 4.49 1.50
N SER A 169 18.70 3.34 2.16
CA SER A 169 19.43 2.20 1.61
C SER A 169 18.71 1.45 0.48
N ILE A 170 17.39 1.54 0.40
CA ILE A 170 16.58 0.86 -0.63
C ILE A 170 16.33 1.70 -1.87
N GLN A 171 17.06 2.82 -2.03
CA GLN A 171 16.99 3.67 -3.21
C GLN A 171 17.95 3.17 -4.28
N ASP A 172 17.44 2.96 -5.48
CA ASP A 172 18.22 2.74 -6.70
C ASP A 172 17.98 3.92 -7.64
N GLU A 173 19.04 4.65 -7.97
CA GLU A 173 18.99 5.79 -8.90
C GLU A 173 18.89 5.36 -10.37
N THR A 174 19.13 4.07 -10.67
CA THR A 174 19.07 3.53 -12.03
C THR A 174 17.67 3.03 -12.41
N GLU A 175 16.83 2.80 -11.41
CA GLU A 175 15.41 2.50 -11.58
C GLU A 175 14.60 3.81 -11.65
N PRO A 176 13.47 3.86 -12.40
CA PRO A 176 12.68 5.08 -12.51
C PRO A 176 12.26 5.60 -11.13
N HIS A 177 12.61 6.85 -10.82
CA HIS A 177 12.17 7.45 -9.57
C HIS A 177 10.64 7.52 -9.54
N ALA A 178 10.00 7.07 -8.45
CA ALA A 178 8.64 7.45 -8.14
C ALA A 178 8.63 8.99 -7.97
N SER A 179 8.22 9.68 -9.04
CA SER A 179 8.25 11.13 -9.09
C SER A 179 7.17 11.70 -8.18
N MET A 180 7.46 12.85 -7.56
CA MET A 180 6.47 13.61 -6.77
C MET A 180 5.19 13.91 -7.57
N ALA A 181 5.33 14.08 -8.88
CA ALA A 181 4.25 14.44 -9.81
C ALA A 181 3.40 13.24 -10.26
N ALA A 182 3.96 12.03 -10.34
CA ALA A 182 3.23 10.83 -10.82
C ALA A 182 2.11 10.37 -9.88
N TRP A 183 2.01 10.95 -8.69
CA TRP A 183 1.08 10.52 -7.64
C TRP A 183 0.37 11.67 -6.93
N GLN A 184 0.39 12.88 -7.47
CA GLN A 184 -0.47 13.96 -7.00
C GLN A 184 -1.92 13.65 -7.40
N LEU A 185 -2.75 13.21 -6.45
CA LEU A 185 -4.13 13.69 -6.45
C LEU A 185 -3.99 15.19 -6.25
N LYS A 186 -3.96 15.97 -7.33
CA LYS A 186 -3.93 17.42 -7.22
C LYS A 186 -5.12 17.83 -6.36
N PRO A 187 -4.94 18.58 -5.26
CA PRO A 187 -6.00 19.48 -4.81
C PRO A 187 -6.32 20.36 -6.02
N SER A 188 -7.58 20.42 -6.42
CA SER A 188 -7.95 21.15 -7.62
C SER A 188 -7.52 22.61 -7.48
N GLU A 189 -6.91 23.16 -8.53
CA GLU A 189 -6.35 24.52 -8.56
C GLU A 189 -7.43 25.62 -8.48
N ASP A 190 -8.70 25.23 -8.34
CA ASP A 190 -9.86 26.08 -8.10
C ASP A 190 -10.10 26.41 -6.60
N GLY A 191 -9.22 25.95 -5.71
CA GLY A 191 -9.36 26.17 -4.27
C GLY A 191 -10.21 25.11 -3.56
N SER A 192 -10.61 24.04 -4.25
CA SER A 192 -11.03 22.80 -3.60
C SER A 192 -9.75 22.05 -3.17
N GLY A 193 -9.20 22.46 -2.02
CA GLY A 193 -8.52 21.49 -1.17
C GLY A 193 -9.54 20.41 -0.86
N ALA A 194 -9.53 19.33 -1.65
CA ALA A 194 -10.59 18.33 -1.60
C ALA A 194 -10.57 17.65 -0.22
N THR A 195 -11.40 18.16 0.68
CA THR A 195 -12.04 17.36 1.71
C THR A 195 -12.51 16.09 1.03
N PRO A 196 -12.18 14.90 1.52
CA PRO A 196 -12.69 13.67 0.91
C PRO A 196 -14.21 13.75 0.84
N THR A 197 -14.72 13.86 -0.37
CA THR A 197 -16.15 13.76 -0.65
C THR A 197 -16.40 12.35 -1.16
N VAL A 198 -17.21 11.57 -0.43
CA VAL A 198 -17.95 10.46 -1.04
C VAL A 198 -19.33 11.02 -1.38
N ALA A 199 -19.73 10.91 -2.66
CA ALA A 199 -21.06 11.32 -3.14
C ALA A 199 -21.53 12.72 -2.69
N GLY A 200 -20.63 13.73 -2.73
CA GLY A 200 -20.99 15.13 -2.54
C GLY A 200 -21.21 15.60 -1.09
N ILE A 201 -20.94 14.77 -0.09
CA ILE A 201 -20.92 15.20 1.33
C ILE A 201 -19.51 15.61 1.71
N GLU A 202 -19.38 16.79 2.34
CA GLU A 202 -18.16 17.18 3.06
C GLU A 202 -18.02 16.31 4.31
N LEU A 203 -17.48 15.10 4.13
CA LEU A 203 -17.39 14.08 5.18
C LEU A 203 -16.56 14.53 6.39
N THR A 204 -15.73 15.53 6.21
CA THR A 204 -14.84 16.10 7.22
C THR A 204 -15.56 16.81 8.36
N THR A 205 -16.86 17.14 8.23
CA THR A 205 -17.62 17.81 9.31
C THR A 205 -18.35 16.84 10.23
N HIS A 206 -18.39 15.53 9.93
CA HIS A 206 -19.06 14.56 10.78
C HIS A 206 -18.21 14.27 12.04
N PRO A 207 -18.75 14.26 13.28
CA PRO A 207 -17.94 14.05 14.49
C PRO A 207 -17.18 12.71 14.50
N GLY A 208 -17.77 11.66 13.93
CA GLY A 208 -17.12 10.36 13.71
C GLY A 208 -16.03 10.30 12.63
N TYR A 209 -15.86 11.32 11.79
CA TYR A 209 -14.94 11.28 10.65
C TYR A 209 -13.49 11.15 11.10
N GLU A 210 -13.01 12.02 11.99
CA GLU A 210 -11.63 12.00 12.47
C GLU A 210 -11.31 10.69 13.21
N LEU A 211 -12.28 10.21 14.00
CA LEU A 211 -12.17 8.94 14.73
C LEU A 211 -12.07 7.73 13.77
N PHE A 212 -12.86 7.75 12.69
CA PHE A 212 -12.82 6.72 11.65
C PHE A 212 -11.52 6.79 10.85
N VAL A 213 -11.09 7.98 10.46
CA VAL A 213 -9.82 8.19 9.77
C VAL A 213 -8.65 7.66 10.58
N SER A 214 -8.61 7.98 11.87
CA SER A 214 -7.45 7.66 12.70
C SER A 214 -7.28 6.17 12.96
N SER A 215 -8.36 5.38 12.83
CA SER A 215 -8.41 4.01 13.38
C SER A 215 -8.95 2.97 12.39
N CYS A 216 -9.68 3.38 11.36
CA CYS A 216 -10.39 2.47 10.45
C CYS A 216 -9.97 2.66 9.00
N ALA A 217 -9.72 3.90 8.58
CA ALA A 217 -9.43 4.23 7.18
C ALA A 217 -8.15 3.59 6.64
N ALA A 218 -7.18 3.27 7.51
CA ALA A 218 -5.97 2.57 7.11
C ALA A 218 -6.24 1.19 6.47
N CYS A 219 -7.35 0.54 6.84
CA CYS A 219 -7.75 -0.74 6.24
C CYS A 219 -8.97 -0.57 5.31
N HIS A 220 -9.94 0.22 5.73
CA HIS A 220 -11.24 0.35 5.04
C HIS A 220 -11.30 1.52 4.04
N GLY A 221 -10.22 2.28 3.86
CA GLY A 221 -10.20 3.49 3.04
C GLY A 221 -10.86 4.68 3.72
N GLN A 222 -10.46 5.90 3.34
CA GLN A 222 -10.89 7.16 3.95
C GLN A 222 -12.40 7.41 3.94
N GLY A 223 -13.07 6.96 2.87
CA GLY A 223 -14.53 7.01 2.72
C GLY A 223 -15.21 5.66 2.98
N GLY A 224 -14.53 4.71 3.63
CA GLY A 224 -15.06 3.36 3.85
C GLY A 224 -15.25 2.55 2.56
N GLN A 225 -14.61 2.92 1.46
CA GLN A 225 -14.75 2.26 0.15
C GLN A 225 -14.05 0.90 0.06
N GLY A 226 -13.29 0.51 1.09
CA GLY A 226 -12.48 -0.70 1.12
C GLY A 226 -11.17 -0.55 0.34
N LEU A 227 -10.22 -1.42 0.65
CA LEU A 227 -8.93 -1.51 -0.02
C LEU A 227 -8.70 -2.98 -0.39
N GLU A 228 -8.39 -3.22 -1.66
CA GLU A 228 -8.17 -4.57 -2.18
C GLU A 228 -7.04 -5.27 -1.40
N GLY A 229 -7.30 -6.50 -0.96
CA GLY A 229 -6.36 -7.27 -0.15
C GLY A 229 -6.19 -6.78 1.29
N LEU A 230 -7.02 -5.83 1.77
CA LEU A 230 -6.97 -5.31 3.13
C LEU A 230 -8.36 -5.29 3.80
N GLY A 231 -8.99 -4.12 3.96
CA GLY A 231 -10.32 -3.99 4.55
C GLY A 231 -11.44 -4.01 3.51
N LEU A 232 -12.55 -4.68 3.84
CA LEU A 232 -13.75 -4.71 3.00
C LEU A 232 -14.42 -3.33 2.86
N PRO A 233 -15.15 -3.07 1.75
CA PRO A 233 -15.96 -1.87 1.60
C PRO A 233 -17.06 -1.83 2.66
N LEU A 234 -17.11 -0.76 3.44
CA LEU A 234 -18.13 -0.48 4.45
C LEU A 234 -19.36 0.22 3.85
N THR A 235 -19.16 1.07 2.84
CA THR A 235 -20.24 1.82 2.16
C THR A 235 -21.31 0.91 1.53
N THR A 236 -20.91 -0.23 0.99
CA THR A 236 -21.82 -1.20 0.37
C THR A 236 -22.08 -2.44 1.22
N SER A 237 -21.48 -2.51 2.42
CA SER A 237 -21.54 -3.68 3.29
C SER A 237 -22.96 -3.99 3.77
N GLY A 238 -23.47 -5.16 3.38
CA GLY A 238 -24.71 -5.72 3.93
C GLY A 238 -24.60 -6.07 5.42
N PHE A 239 -23.41 -6.43 5.90
CA PHE A 239 -23.15 -6.70 7.32
C PHE A 239 -23.34 -5.43 8.17
N VAL A 240 -22.78 -4.30 7.72
CA VAL A 240 -22.94 -3.02 8.42
C VAL A 240 -24.40 -2.58 8.39
N ARG A 241 -25.08 -2.67 7.24
CA ARG A 241 -26.51 -2.33 7.11
C ARG A 241 -27.42 -3.21 7.96
N GLY A 242 -27.13 -4.51 8.03
CA GLY A 242 -27.99 -5.50 8.68
C GLY A 242 -27.87 -5.56 10.20
N LYS A 243 -26.99 -4.76 10.82
CA LYS A 243 -26.78 -4.73 12.27
C LYS A 243 -27.30 -3.45 12.89
N SER A 244 -27.80 -3.53 14.11
CA SER A 244 -28.04 -2.36 14.95
C SER A 244 -26.73 -1.69 15.36
N ASP A 245 -26.80 -0.43 15.79
CA ASP A 245 -25.60 0.32 16.20
C ASP A 245 -24.90 -0.34 17.39
N GLN A 246 -25.67 -0.83 18.37
CA GLN A 246 -25.08 -1.55 19.51
C GLN A 246 -24.40 -2.86 19.10
N GLU A 247 -24.94 -3.60 18.14
CA GLU A 247 -24.28 -4.80 17.61
C GLU A 247 -22.97 -4.45 16.89
N LEU A 248 -22.92 -3.29 16.21
CA LEU A 248 -21.68 -2.80 15.60
C LEU A 248 -20.67 -2.35 16.65
N VAL A 249 -21.09 -1.66 17.71
CA VAL A 249 -20.21 -1.32 18.86
C VAL A 249 -19.59 -2.60 19.43
N ASN A 250 -20.40 -3.61 19.72
CA ASN A 250 -19.92 -4.88 20.27
C ASN A 250 -18.95 -5.60 19.31
N PHE A 251 -19.26 -5.57 18.01
CA PHE A 251 -18.39 -6.14 16.99
C PHE A 251 -17.07 -5.40 16.91
N ILE A 252 -17.07 -4.07 16.86
CA ILE A 252 -15.83 -3.26 16.76
C ILE A 252 -15.01 -3.39 18.06
N ASN A 253 -15.65 -3.45 19.23
CA ASN A 253 -14.97 -3.70 20.50
C ASN A 253 -14.20 -5.03 20.53
N THR A 254 -14.66 -6.03 19.78
CA THR A 254 -14.03 -7.35 19.74
C THR A 254 -13.11 -7.53 18.53
N GLY A 255 -13.40 -6.84 17.42
CA GLY A 255 -12.76 -7.09 16.13
C GLY A 255 -13.18 -8.42 15.50
N ARG A 256 -12.44 -8.85 14.48
CA ARG A 256 -12.57 -10.16 13.84
C ARG A 256 -11.19 -10.74 13.53
N PRO A 257 -10.76 -11.81 14.23
CA PRO A 257 -9.46 -12.43 14.00
C PRO A 257 -9.35 -13.09 12.64
N MET A 258 -8.11 -13.26 12.16
CA MET A 258 -7.83 -13.91 10.86
C MET A 258 -8.30 -15.37 10.78
N TRP A 259 -8.44 -16.05 11.92
CA TRP A 259 -8.93 -17.43 12.01
C TRP A 259 -10.45 -17.53 12.21
N ASP A 260 -11.16 -16.41 12.32
CA ASP A 260 -12.63 -16.43 12.37
C ASP A 260 -13.17 -16.99 11.04
N PRO A 261 -14.10 -17.96 11.07
CA PRO A 261 -14.58 -18.61 9.84
C PRO A 261 -15.32 -17.66 8.89
N ASN A 262 -15.77 -16.50 9.35
CA ASN A 262 -16.39 -15.47 8.52
C ASN A 262 -15.41 -14.34 8.16
N ASN A 263 -14.12 -14.48 8.47
CA ASN A 263 -13.10 -13.57 7.96
C ASN A 263 -12.75 -13.98 6.52
N THR A 264 -13.14 -13.15 5.56
CA THR A 264 -12.92 -13.40 4.13
C THR A 264 -11.63 -12.76 3.60
N THR A 265 -11.01 -11.85 4.36
CA THR A 265 -9.80 -11.14 3.94
C THR A 265 -8.53 -11.88 4.34
N GLY A 266 -8.61 -12.77 5.34
CA GLY A 266 -7.45 -13.44 5.93
C GLY A 266 -6.58 -12.51 6.78
N ILE A 267 -7.07 -11.30 7.07
CA ILE A 267 -6.38 -10.27 7.83
C ILE A 267 -7.19 -9.96 9.08
N ASP A 268 -6.49 -9.84 10.21
CA ASP A 268 -7.12 -9.47 11.47
C ASP A 268 -7.74 -8.08 11.40
N MET A 269 -9.01 -7.96 11.77
CA MET A 269 -9.62 -6.67 12.12
C MET A 269 -9.47 -6.51 13.63
N PRO A 270 -8.47 -5.76 14.12
CA PRO A 270 -8.20 -5.67 15.54
C PRO A 270 -9.35 -4.98 16.29
N PRO A 271 -9.53 -5.28 17.60
CA PRO A 271 -10.40 -4.53 18.49
C PRO A 271 -10.21 -3.02 18.32
N LYS A 272 -11.32 -2.29 18.13
CA LYS A 272 -11.35 -0.82 17.99
C LYS A 272 -10.41 -0.28 16.90
N GLY A 273 -10.17 -1.06 15.83
CA GLY A 273 -9.24 -0.66 14.78
C GLY A 273 -7.79 -0.54 15.27
N GLY A 274 -7.44 -1.25 16.34
CA GLY A 274 -6.11 -1.19 16.97
C GLY A 274 -5.92 -0.02 17.93
N ASN A 275 -6.95 0.78 18.17
CA ASN A 275 -6.90 1.90 19.13
C ASN A 275 -7.71 1.56 20.40
N PRO A 276 -7.07 1.03 21.46
CA PRO A 276 -7.77 0.65 22.69
C PRO A 276 -8.37 1.84 23.44
N ALA A 277 -7.97 3.07 23.13
CA ALA A 277 -8.45 4.29 23.79
C ALA A 277 -9.83 4.76 23.30
N ILE A 278 -10.35 4.22 22.19
CA ILE A 278 -11.68 4.60 21.68
C ILE A 278 -12.76 4.17 22.68
N THR A 279 -13.65 5.07 23.08
CA THR A 279 -14.79 4.77 23.96
C THR A 279 -16.00 4.27 23.17
N ASP A 280 -16.98 3.66 23.85
CA ASP A 280 -18.22 3.22 23.18
C ASP A 280 -18.98 4.40 22.56
N ASP A 281 -18.98 5.59 23.21
CA ASP A 281 -19.55 6.81 22.63
C ASP A 281 -18.83 7.23 21.34
N GLN A 282 -17.49 7.15 21.32
CA GLN A 282 -16.72 7.42 20.11
C GLN A 282 -16.96 6.37 19.02
N LEU A 283 -17.21 5.11 19.38
CA LEU A 283 -17.64 4.09 18.42
C LEU A 283 -19.02 4.41 17.84
N LEU A 284 -19.95 4.94 18.64
CA LEU A 284 -21.25 5.39 18.14
C LEU A 284 -21.10 6.56 17.16
N GLU A 285 -20.18 7.50 17.41
CA GLU A 285 -19.87 8.56 16.45
C GLU A 285 -19.31 8.01 15.12
N ILE A 286 -18.39 7.04 15.19
CA ILE A 286 -17.87 6.33 14.01
C ILE A 286 -19.02 5.61 13.28
N ILE A 287 -19.92 4.95 14.00
CA ILE A 287 -21.05 4.24 13.39
C ILE A 287 -22.00 5.24 12.72
N GLY A 288 -22.30 6.38 13.35
CA GLY A 288 -23.07 7.47 12.75
C GLY A 288 -22.46 7.92 11.42
N TYR A 289 -21.13 8.04 11.37
CA TYR A 289 -20.40 8.35 10.14
C TYR A 289 -20.56 7.25 9.08
N LEU A 290 -20.47 5.97 9.47
CA LEU A 290 -20.70 4.85 8.55
C LEU A 290 -22.14 4.85 8.01
N ARG A 291 -23.15 5.18 8.83
CA ARG A 291 -24.54 5.30 8.36
C ARG A 291 -24.67 6.38 7.30
N ALA A 292 -24.08 7.55 7.54
CA ALA A 292 -24.08 8.65 6.58
C ALA A 292 -23.42 8.24 5.24
N LEU A 293 -22.29 7.53 5.29
CA LEU A 293 -21.63 6.99 4.10
C LEU A 293 -22.52 6.01 3.32
N GLN A 294 -23.23 5.13 4.01
CA GLN A 294 -24.11 4.14 3.36
C GLN A 294 -25.33 4.79 2.69
N GLU A 295 -25.92 5.82 3.32
CA GLU A 295 -27.02 6.57 2.72
C GLU A 295 -26.59 7.25 1.42
N SER A 296 -25.41 7.88 1.41
CA SER A 296 -24.87 8.55 0.22
C SER A 296 -24.57 7.59 -0.94
N ALA A 297 -24.21 6.34 -0.64
CA ALA A 297 -23.91 5.32 -1.64
C ALA A 297 -25.16 4.71 -2.29
N ILE A 298 -26.36 4.93 -1.71
CA ILE A 298 -27.64 4.45 -2.23
C ILE A 298 -28.29 5.50 -3.15
N SER A 299 -27.93 6.77 -3.00
CA SER A 299 -28.47 7.88 -3.80
C SER A 299 -27.86 8.05 -5.20
N GLU A 300 -26.88 7.22 -5.58
CA GLU A 300 -26.26 7.17 -6.92
C GLU A 300 -26.74 5.95 -7.73
#